data_AF-A0A2M7PLM6-F1
#
_entry.id   AF-A0A2M7PLM6-F1
#
_cell.length_a   1.000
_cell.length_b   1.000
_cell.length_c   1.000
_cell.angle_alpha   90.00
_cell.angle_beta   90.00
_cell.angle_gamma   90.00
#
_symmetry.space_group_name_H-M   'P 1'
#
loop_
_entity.id
_entity.type
_entity.pdbx_description
1 polymer ?
#
loop_
_entity_poly.entity_id
_entity_poly.type
_entity_poly.pdbx_seq_one_letter_code
_entity_poly.pdbx_strand_id
1 'polypeptide(L)'
;MNPYFVMDSIDFYQSNHKSFMCTDCHSSDYENFPHNGELRMEQKFNCMDCHGGDDTYAQYQFERIEEEFQASVHSTKHSDEFTCWMCHNPHSYKINARNNDNINDVIVYDNNICLSCHANLDKYQLISDLTNPNVLVTHDWLPNQALHFSKVRCIECHTEIDKEMLIAHKVQVKEKAVRRCVECHSQNSLLMATLYKFETAEKRNKLGFFNATILTDHYIIGANRNYYLNVASLIIFGFVLLGITIHAIIRIMTK
;
A
#
# COMPACT_ATOMS: atom_id res chain seq x y z
N MET A 1 -19.05 -11.21 -9.22
CA MET A 1 -19.39 -12.35 -8.34
C MET A 1 -19.79 -13.50 -9.23
N ASN A 2 -19.41 -14.73 -8.91
CA ASN A 2 -19.90 -15.91 -9.61
C ASN A 2 -21.44 -15.91 -9.56
N PRO A 3 -22.17 -16.02 -10.69
CA PRO A 3 -23.64 -16.01 -10.71
C PRO A 3 -24.28 -17.13 -9.87
N TYR A 4 -23.51 -18.15 -9.49
CA TYR A 4 -23.96 -19.27 -8.68
C TYR A 4 -23.67 -19.12 -7.18
N PHE A 5 -23.01 -18.04 -6.75
CA PHE A 5 -22.55 -17.86 -5.35
C PHE A 5 -21.71 -19.04 -4.82
N VAL A 6 -21.05 -19.76 -5.73
CA VAL A 6 -20.15 -20.86 -5.39
C VAL A 6 -18.77 -20.27 -5.12
N MET A 7 -18.21 -20.64 -3.97
CA MET A 7 -16.86 -20.29 -3.56
C MET A 7 -15.85 -21.02 -4.46
N ASP A 8 -14.84 -20.29 -4.96
CA ASP A 8 -13.76 -20.89 -5.73
C ASP A 8 -12.78 -21.59 -4.78
N SER A 9 -12.82 -22.92 -4.78
CA SER A 9 -11.99 -23.74 -3.90
C SER A 9 -10.49 -23.47 -4.03
N ILE A 10 -10.01 -23.10 -5.23
CA ILE A 10 -8.58 -22.84 -5.45
C ILE A 10 -8.20 -21.55 -4.73
N ASP A 11 -9.00 -20.49 -4.87
CA ASP A 11 -8.76 -19.22 -4.19
C ASP A 11 -8.82 -19.38 -2.67
N PHE A 12 -9.78 -20.16 -2.16
CA PHE A 12 -9.89 -20.41 -0.72
C PHE A 12 -8.70 -21.14 -0.13
N TYR A 13 -8.24 -22.21 -0.78
CA TYR A 13 -7.07 -22.95 -0.29
C TYR A 13 -5.74 -22.19 -0.44
N GLN A 14 -5.75 -21.04 -1.13
CA GLN A 14 -4.63 -20.09 -1.18
C GLN A 14 -4.77 -18.91 -0.20
N SER A 15 -5.92 -18.77 0.46
CA SER A 15 -6.20 -17.68 1.40
C SER A 15 -5.52 -17.88 2.76
N ASN A 16 -5.55 -16.83 3.59
CA ASN A 16 -5.06 -16.89 4.97
C ASN A 16 -5.86 -17.83 5.87
N HIS A 17 -7.15 -18.01 5.59
CA HIS A 17 -8.08 -18.81 6.41
C HIS A 17 -8.32 -20.21 5.84
N LYS A 18 -7.47 -20.69 4.92
CA LYS A 18 -7.58 -22.00 4.26
C LYS A 18 -7.69 -23.21 5.20
N SER A 19 -7.25 -23.07 6.45
CA SER A 19 -7.28 -24.13 7.46
C SER A 19 -8.62 -24.24 8.19
N PHE A 20 -9.50 -23.26 8.03
CA PHE A 20 -10.83 -23.28 8.64
C PHE A 20 -11.80 -24.13 7.82
N MET A 21 -12.66 -24.84 8.53
CA MET A 21 -13.88 -25.39 7.99
C MET A 21 -14.88 -24.26 7.73
N CYS A 22 -15.81 -24.46 6.79
CA CYS A 22 -16.87 -23.49 6.52
C CYS A 22 -17.63 -23.13 7.80
N THR A 23 -17.90 -24.14 8.63
CA THR A 23 -18.62 -24.04 9.89
C THR A 23 -17.83 -23.41 11.04
N ASP A 24 -16.54 -23.13 10.86
CA ASP A 24 -15.78 -22.33 11.83
C ASP A 24 -16.16 -20.84 11.76
N CYS A 25 -16.74 -20.40 10.62
CA CYS A 25 -17.18 -19.02 10.41
C CYS A 25 -18.67 -18.89 10.03
N HIS A 26 -19.34 -20.01 9.77
CA HIS A 26 -20.74 -20.04 9.35
C HIS A 26 -21.53 -21.01 10.23
N SER A 27 -22.87 -20.90 10.24
CA SER A 27 -23.72 -21.86 10.96
C SER A 27 -23.38 -23.31 10.62
N SER A 28 -23.51 -24.22 11.59
CA SER A 28 -23.39 -25.66 11.36
C SER A 28 -24.42 -26.20 10.34
N ASP A 29 -25.49 -25.45 10.08
CA ASP A 29 -26.48 -25.79 9.07
C ASP A 29 -25.93 -25.84 7.63
N TYR A 30 -24.75 -25.25 7.37
CA TYR A 30 -24.03 -25.39 6.11
C TYR A 30 -23.45 -26.80 5.87
N GLU A 31 -23.51 -27.72 6.83
CA GLU A 31 -23.17 -29.13 6.60
C GLU A 31 -24.24 -29.85 5.75
N ASN A 32 -25.45 -29.30 5.68
CA ASN A 32 -26.57 -29.92 4.99
C ASN A 32 -26.71 -29.36 3.57
N PHE A 33 -26.54 -30.22 2.56
CA PHE A 33 -26.75 -29.85 1.15
C PHE A 33 -28.09 -30.39 0.61
N PRO A 34 -28.91 -29.57 -0.09
CA PRO A 34 -28.70 -28.16 -0.40
C PRO A 34 -28.90 -27.23 0.80
N HIS A 35 -28.07 -26.18 0.92
CA HIS A 35 -28.13 -25.22 2.02
C HIS A 35 -29.48 -24.47 2.04
N ASN A 36 -30.02 -24.19 3.23
CA ASN A 36 -31.19 -23.34 3.38
C ASN A 36 -30.86 -21.90 2.94
N GLY A 37 -31.75 -21.29 2.15
CA GLY A 37 -31.58 -19.92 1.64
C GLY A 37 -31.49 -18.86 2.74
N GLU A 38 -32.12 -19.10 3.90
CA GLU A 38 -32.09 -18.20 5.06
C GLU A 38 -30.68 -18.00 5.63
N LEU A 39 -29.78 -18.98 5.43
CA LEU A 39 -28.39 -18.90 5.89
C LEU A 39 -27.62 -17.72 5.29
N ARG A 40 -28.09 -17.17 4.16
CA ARG A 40 -27.51 -15.96 3.55
C ARG A 40 -27.68 -14.70 4.41
N MET A 41 -28.62 -14.73 5.35
CA MET A 41 -28.95 -13.63 6.26
C MET A 41 -28.28 -13.80 7.63
N GLU A 42 -27.42 -14.81 7.80
CA GLU A 42 -26.71 -15.01 9.06
C GLU A 42 -25.80 -13.82 9.36
N GLN A 43 -25.60 -13.58 10.65
CA GLN A 43 -24.61 -12.61 11.09
C GLN A 43 -23.22 -13.17 10.80
N LYS A 44 -22.37 -12.35 10.16
CA LYS A 44 -21.01 -12.73 9.81
C LYS A 44 -20.07 -12.36 10.94
N PHE A 45 -19.10 -13.22 11.21
CA PHE A 45 -17.95 -12.87 12.03
C PHE A 45 -17.16 -11.73 11.38
N ASN A 46 -16.58 -10.89 12.21
CA ASN A 46 -15.63 -9.83 11.86
C ASN A 46 -14.23 -10.20 12.33
N CYS A 47 -13.23 -9.43 11.90
CA CYS A 47 -11.83 -9.67 12.24
C CYS A 47 -11.61 -9.68 13.77
N MET A 48 -12.25 -8.73 14.47
CA MET A 48 -12.09 -8.55 15.92
C MET A 48 -12.71 -9.68 16.75
N ASP A 49 -13.66 -10.45 16.19
CA ASP A 49 -14.28 -11.56 16.92
C ASP A 49 -13.29 -12.70 17.20
N CYS A 50 -12.18 -12.76 16.43
CA CYS A 50 -11.11 -13.73 16.64
C CYS A 50 -9.74 -13.10 16.91
N HIS A 51 -9.45 -11.93 16.32
CA HIS A 51 -8.16 -11.27 16.49
C HIS A 51 -8.12 -10.25 17.63
N GLY A 52 -9.28 -9.83 18.14
CA GLY A 52 -9.36 -8.85 19.22
C GLY A 52 -9.09 -9.46 20.59
N GLY A 53 -8.27 -8.80 21.41
CA GLY A 53 -8.01 -9.20 22.78
C GLY A 53 -7.24 -10.51 22.95
N ASP A 54 -6.64 -11.04 21.87
CA ASP A 54 -5.82 -12.25 21.90
C ASP A 54 -4.32 -11.90 21.82
N ASP A 55 -3.60 -12.23 22.89
CA ASP A 55 -2.15 -12.01 23.03
C ASP A 55 -1.33 -12.64 21.88
N THR A 56 -1.85 -13.70 21.25
CA THR A 56 -1.23 -14.35 20.09
C THR A 56 -1.06 -13.38 18.92
N TYR A 57 -2.00 -12.45 18.75
CA TYR A 57 -2.06 -11.50 17.64
C TYR A 57 -1.71 -10.07 18.04
N ALA A 58 -1.41 -9.79 19.31
CA ALA A 58 -1.12 -8.45 19.83
C ALA A 58 -0.04 -7.69 19.04
N GLN A 59 0.96 -8.39 18.51
CA GLN A 59 2.03 -7.81 17.66
C GLN A 59 1.50 -7.15 16.36
N TYR A 60 0.30 -7.51 15.91
CA TYR A 60 -0.33 -6.96 14.71
C TYR A 60 -1.26 -5.78 14.99
N GLN A 61 -1.53 -5.49 16.27
CA GLN A 61 -2.24 -4.30 16.73
C GLN A 61 -3.64 -4.17 16.10
N PHE A 62 -4.44 -5.26 16.09
CA PHE A 62 -5.76 -5.28 15.46
C PHE A 62 -6.73 -4.26 16.04
N GLU A 63 -6.64 -3.95 17.34
CA GLU A 63 -7.45 -2.90 17.98
C GLU A 63 -7.16 -1.53 17.36
N ARG A 64 -5.88 -1.22 17.12
CA ARG A 64 -5.49 0.04 16.49
C ARG A 64 -5.85 0.07 15.00
N ILE A 65 -5.77 -1.09 14.32
CA ILE A 65 -6.26 -1.24 12.94
C ILE A 65 -7.76 -0.91 12.87
N GLU A 66 -8.55 -1.44 13.81
CA GLU A 66 -9.98 -1.17 13.90
C GLU A 66 -10.23 0.33 14.16
N GLU A 67 -9.53 0.94 15.11
CA GLU A 67 -9.63 2.39 15.37
C GLU A 67 -9.32 3.24 14.12
N GLU A 68 -8.26 2.89 13.39
CA GLU A 68 -7.89 3.57 12.15
C GLU A 68 -8.92 3.36 11.03
N PHE A 69 -9.45 2.15 10.89
CA PHE A 69 -10.50 1.83 9.93
C PHE A 69 -11.78 2.61 10.23
N GLN A 70 -12.23 2.64 11.49
CA GLN A 70 -13.40 3.39 11.93
C GLN A 70 -13.25 4.90 11.68
N ALA A 71 -12.02 5.43 11.80
CA ALA A 71 -11.70 6.82 11.48
C ALA A 71 -11.45 7.09 9.98
N SER A 72 -11.50 6.07 9.13
CA SER A 72 -11.24 6.19 7.69
C SER A 72 -12.42 6.79 6.93
N VAL A 73 -12.15 7.29 5.73
CA VAL A 73 -13.17 7.79 4.80
C VAL A 73 -14.19 6.72 4.41
N HIS A 74 -13.78 5.44 4.38
CA HIS A 74 -14.69 4.37 4.00
C HIS A 74 -15.67 4.03 5.13
N SER A 75 -15.20 3.95 6.38
CA SER A 75 -16.11 3.71 7.50
C SER A 75 -17.01 4.91 7.79
N THR A 76 -16.49 6.14 7.66
CA THR A 76 -17.24 7.36 8.03
C THR A 76 -18.23 7.86 6.98
N LYS A 77 -18.12 7.42 5.71
CA LYS A 77 -18.98 7.90 4.61
C LYS A 77 -19.94 6.85 4.06
N HIS A 78 -19.83 5.61 4.51
CA HIS A 78 -20.74 4.53 4.13
C HIS A 78 -21.57 4.10 5.35
N SER A 79 -22.57 3.25 5.13
CA SER A 79 -23.33 2.63 6.21
C SER A 79 -22.47 1.66 7.01
N ASP A 80 -22.99 1.21 8.15
CA ASP A 80 -22.39 0.15 8.98
C ASP A 80 -22.19 -1.18 8.22
N GLU A 81 -22.72 -1.30 6.99
CA GLU A 81 -22.50 -2.43 6.10
C GLU A 81 -21.10 -2.42 5.46
N PHE A 82 -20.41 -1.27 5.44
CA PHE A 82 -19.02 -1.20 4.98
C PHE A 82 -18.09 -1.69 6.09
N THR A 83 -17.69 -2.96 5.99
CA THR A 83 -16.82 -3.64 6.97
C THR A 83 -15.43 -3.91 6.39
N CYS A 84 -14.53 -4.42 7.23
CA CYS A 84 -13.19 -4.89 6.83
C CYS A 84 -13.23 -5.84 5.62
N TRP A 85 -14.30 -6.65 5.52
CA TRP A 85 -14.50 -7.62 4.45
C TRP A 85 -14.71 -7.02 3.07
N MET A 86 -15.05 -5.73 2.98
CA MET A 86 -15.19 -5.00 1.72
C MET A 86 -13.84 -4.78 1.02
N CYS A 87 -12.74 -4.78 1.79
CA CYS A 87 -11.37 -4.73 1.27
C CYS A 87 -10.71 -6.11 1.32
N HIS A 88 -10.90 -6.85 2.42
CA HIS A 88 -10.27 -8.15 2.64
C HIS A 88 -11.30 -9.25 2.42
N ASN A 89 -11.36 -9.93 1.28
CA ASN A 89 -12.35 -11.01 1.13
C ASN A 89 -12.03 -12.18 2.09
N PRO A 90 -12.96 -12.62 2.97
CA PRO A 90 -12.69 -13.67 3.96
C PRO A 90 -12.30 -15.03 3.34
N HIS A 91 -12.68 -15.26 2.07
CA HIS A 91 -12.45 -16.51 1.36
C HIS A 91 -11.29 -16.46 0.35
N SER A 92 -10.67 -15.30 0.10
CA SER A 92 -9.59 -15.20 -0.90
C SER A 92 -8.48 -14.21 -0.54
N TYR A 93 -8.61 -13.50 0.57
CA TYR A 93 -7.56 -12.61 1.05
C TYR A 93 -6.32 -13.41 1.46
N LYS A 94 -5.16 -12.92 1.03
CA LYS A 94 -3.85 -13.49 1.35
C LYS A 94 -2.89 -12.40 1.79
N ILE A 95 -2.07 -12.70 2.79
CA ILE A 95 -0.94 -11.85 3.15
C ILE A 95 0.13 -12.02 2.07
N ASN A 96 0.32 -11.01 1.24
CA ASN A 96 1.25 -11.06 0.12
C ASN A 96 2.66 -10.57 0.50
N ALA A 97 2.76 -9.43 1.19
CA ALA A 97 4.04 -8.77 1.46
C ALA A 97 5.04 -9.58 2.31
N ARG A 98 4.58 -10.56 3.11
CA ARG A 98 5.46 -11.38 3.96
C ARG A 98 6.04 -12.60 3.26
N ASN A 99 5.39 -13.06 2.20
CA ASN A 99 5.68 -14.35 1.56
C ASN A 99 6.11 -14.18 0.11
N ASN A 100 6.37 -12.94 -0.33
CA ASN A 100 6.65 -12.60 -1.70
C ASN A 100 7.87 -11.69 -1.80
N ASP A 101 8.92 -12.21 -2.43
CA ASP A 101 10.17 -11.46 -2.65
C ASP A 101 10.05 -10.43 -3.78
N ASN A 102 8.99 -10.48 -4.59
CA ASN A 102 8.74 -9.54 -5.68
C ASN A 102 7.75 -8.45 -5.24
N ILE A 103 8.29 -7.28 -4.91
CA ILE A 103 7.49 -6.12 -4.47
C ILE A 103 6.44 -5.69 -5.50
N ASN A 104 6.67 -5.90 -6.80
CA ASN A 104 5.69 -5.51 -7.83
C ASN A 104 4.40 -6.34 -7.70
N ASP A 105 4.53 -7.62 -7.37
CA ASP A 105 3.37 -8.50 -7.20
C ASP A 105 2.58 -8.12 -5.94
N VAL A 106 3.27 -7.64 -4.90
CA VAL A 106 2.66 -7.05 -3.70
C VAL A 106 1.86 -5.80 -4.08
N ILE A 107 2.47 -4.88 -4.81
CA ILE A 107 1.83 -3.62 -5.22
C ILE A 107 0.59 -3.87 -6.08
N VAL A 108 0.69 -4.76 -7.07
CA VAL A 108 -0.42 -5.08 -7.96
C VAL A 108 -1.57 -5.73 -7.20
N TYR A 109 -1.28 -6.68 -6.32
CA TYR A 109 -2.31 -7.33 -5.48
C TYR A 109 -3.03 -6.32 -4.58
N ASP A 110 -2.28 -5.49 -3.86
CA ASP A 110 -2.84 -4.51 -2.93
C ASP A 110 -3.67 -3.45 -3.67
N ASN A 111 -3.19 -2.96 -4.83
CA ASN A 111 -3.94 -2.01 -5.64
C ASN A 111 -5.22 -2.60 -6.21
N ASN A 112 -5.22 -3.89 -6.58
CA ASN A 112 -6.41 -4.56 -7.10
C ASN A 112 -7.54 -4.64 -6.07
N ILE A 113 -7.25 -4.61 -4.77
CA ILE A 113 -8.27 -4.51 -3.72
C ILE A 113 -9.04 -3.19 -3.88
N CYS A 114 -8.33 -2.06 -3.98
CA CYS A 114 -8.94 -0.74 -4.18
C CYS A 114 -9.67 -0.66 -5.54
N LEU A 115 -9.01 -1.13 -6.60
CA LEU A 115 -9.54 -1.10 -7.96
C LEU A 115 -10.77 -2.01 -8.14
N SER A 116 -10.98 -2.98 -7.25
CA SER A 116 -12.16 -3.84 -7.28
C SER A 116 -13.46 -3.06 -7.22
N CYS A 117 -13.45 -1.85 -6.63
CA CYS A 117 -14.56 -0.88 -6.68
C CYS A 117 -14.18 0.37 -7.47
N HIS A 118 -12.98 0.93 -7.29
CA HIS A 118 -12.60 2.20 -7.92
C HIS A 118 -12.37 2.12 -9.43
N ALA A 119 -12.24 0.92 -10.02
CA ALA A 119 -12.23 0.70 -11.46
C ALA A 119 -13.44 -0.10 -11.95
N ASN A 120 -14.44 -0.33 -11.09
CA ASN A 120 -15.64 -1.10 -11.42
C ASN A 120 -16.89 -0.28 -11.07
N LEU A 121 -17.53 0.28 -12.10
CA LEU A 121 -18.69 1.15 -11.94
C LEU A 121 -19.84 0.46 -11.19
N ASP A 122 -20.13 -0.80 -11.53
CA ASP A 122 -21.24 -1.54 -10.94
C ASP A 122 -21.04 -1.70 -9.43
N LYS A 123 -19.85 -2.17 -9.00
CA LYS A 123 -19.53 -2.34 -7.58
C LYS A 123 -19.49 -1.02 -6.83
N TYR A 124 -18.97 0.04 -7.45
CA TYR A 124 -18.93 1.35 -6.81
C TYR A 124 -20.34 1.88 -6.53
N GLN A 125 -21.24 1.75 -7.51
CA GLN A 125 -22.60 2.28 -7.41
C GLN A 125 -23.48 1.49 -6.43
N LEU A 126 -23.10 0.25 -6.07
CA LEU A 126 -23.78 -0.53 -5.03
C LEU A 126 -23.64 0.08 -3.62
N ILE A 127 -22.60 0.87 -3.37
CA ILE A 127 -22.28 1.38 -2.03
C ILE A 127 -22.17 2.91 -1.96
N SER A 128 -22.32 3.60 -3.08
CA SER A 128 -22.20 5.05 -3.16
C SER A 128 -23.12 5.62 -4.23
N ASP A 129 -23.81 6.71 -3.89
CA ASP A 129 -24.58 7.51 -4.86
C ASP A 129 -23.70 8.51 -5.64
N LEU A 130 -22.42 8.61 -5.30
CA LEU A 130 -21.49 9.48 -6.00
C LEU A 130 -21.18 8.94 -7.38
N THR A 131 -20.87 9.84 -8.31
CA THR A 131 -20.30 9.42 -9.60
C THR A 131 -18.92 8.81 -9.39
N ASN A 132 -18.73 7.55 -9.84
CA ASN A 132 -17.43 6.90 -9.80
C ASN A 132 -16.36 7.79 -10.48
N PRO A 133 -15.33 8.23 -9.75
CA PRO A 133 -14.28 9.05 -10.32
C PRO A 133 -13.36 8.18 -11.17
N ASN A 134 -13.19 8.53 -12.45
CA ASN A 134 -12.19 7.87 -13.29
C ASN A 134 -10.79 8.07 -12.69
N VAL A 135 -10.14 6.96 -12.32
CA VAL A 135 -8.82 6.97 -11.65
C VAL A 135 -7.77 7.65 -12.53
N LEU A 136 -7.77 7.43 -13.84
CA LEU A 136 -6.78 8.04 -14.74
C LEU A 136 -6.96 9.56 -14.84
N VAL A 137 -8.20 10.04 -14.86
CA VAL A 137 -8.50 11.48 -14.93
C VAL A 137 -8.15 12.17 -13.61
N THR A 138 -8.53 11.57 -12.49
CA THR A 138 -8.29 12.17 -11.15
C THR A 138 -6.83 12.18 -10.71
N HIS A 139 -5.97 11.45 -11.41
CA HIS A 139 -4.54 11.36 -11.16
C HIS A 139 -3.69 11.95 -12.29
N ASP A 140 -4.26 12.75 -13.19
CA ASP A 140 -3.57 13.32 -14.37
C ASP A 140 -2.28 14.09 -14.05
N TRP A 141 -2.18 14.62 -12.83
CA TRP A 141 -1.01 15.28 -12.28
C TRP A 141 0.20 14.36 -12.03
N LEU A 142 0.01 13.03 -11.96
CA LEU A 142 1.09 12.08 -11.76
C LEU A 142 1.87 11.84 -13.07
N PRO A 143 3.20 12.03 -13.08
CA PRO A 143 4.01 11.72 -14.24
C PRO A 143 4.06 10.21 -14.47
N ASN A 144 3.86 9.77 -15.72
CA ASN A 144 3.84 8.36 -16.12
C ASN A 144 2.97 7.50 -15.18
N GLN A 145 1.67 7.81 -15.14
CA GLN A 145 0.69 7.21 -14.24
C GLN A 145 0.74 5.68 -14.20
N ALA A 146 0.83 5.03 -15.36
CA ALA A 146 0.89 3.57 -15.46
C ALA A 146 2.09 3.00 -14.70
N LEU A 147 3.27 3.62 -14.87
CA LEU A 147 4.44 3.23 -14.11
C LEU A 147 4.24 3.50 -12.62
N HIS A 148 3.71 4.67 -12.24
CA HIS A 148 3.49 5.01 -10.83
C HIS A 148 2.57 3.99 -10.14
N PHE A 149 1.43 3.63 -10.75
CA PHE A 149 0.50 2.64 -10.20
C PHE A 149 1.07 1.22 -10.16
N SER A 150 2.05 0.90 -11.01
CA SER A 150 2.75 -0.39 -10.96
C SER A 150 3.85 -0.45 -9.89
N LYS A 151 4.25 0.70 -9.32
CA LYS A 151 5.41 0.84 -8.41
C LYS A 151 5.07 1.37 -7.02
N VAL A 152 3.86 1.90 -6.83
CA VAL A 152 3.41 2.52 -5.59
C VAL A 152 1.98 2.04 -5.32
N ARG A 153 1.69 1.67 -4.06
CA ARG A 153 0.33 1.29 -3.66
C ARG A 153 -0.55 2.52 -3.51
N CYS A 154 -1.86 2.38 -3.73
CA CYS A 154 -2.83 3.45 -3.50
C CYS A 154 -2.73 3.98 -2.07
N ILE A 155 -2.56 3.09 -1.10
CA ILE A 155 -2.46 3.44 0.32
C ILE A 155 -1.23 4.28 0.66
N GLU A 156 -0.14 4.24 -0.12
CA GLU A 156 1.04 5.08 0.14
C GLU A 156 0.74 6.58 0.08
N CYS A 157 -0.25 6.95 -0.74
CA CYS A 157 -0.72 8.33 -0.84
C CYS A 157 -2.02 8.55 -0.06
N HIS A 158 -2.85 7.52 0.09
CA HIS A 158 -4.22 7.66 0.58
C HIS A 158 -4.42 7.29 2.05
N THR A 159 -3.43 6.79 2.79
CA THR A 159 -3.56 6.55 4.24
C THR A 159 -2.78 7.57 5.05
N GLU A 160 -3.30 7.93 6.22
CA GLU A 160 -2.52 8.65 7.22
C GLU A 160 -1.40 7.74 7.72
N ILE A 161 -0.17 8.24 7.76
CA ILE A 161 1.00 7.39 8.04
C ILE A 161 1.13 7.17 9.54
N ASP A 162 1.05 5.90 9.92
CA ASP A 162 1.35 5.45 11.26
C ASP A 162 2.73 4.77 11.31
N LYS A 163 3.65 5.35 12.10
CA LYS A 163 5.02 4.82 12.22
C LYS A 163 5.12 3.63 13.16
N GLU A 164 4.15 3.46 14.04
CA GLU A 164 4.15 2.40 15.06
C GLU A 164 3.50 1.12 14.53
N MET A 165 2.66 1.23 13.49
CA MET A 165 1.99 0.09 12.86
C MET A 165 2.69 -0.39 11.61
N LEU A 166 2.44 -1.65 11.24
CA LEU A 166 2.98 -2.22 10.00
C LEU A 166 2.36 -1.60 8.75
N ILE A 167 1.03 -1.49 8.73
CA ILE A 167 0.24 -0.94 7.63
C ILE A 167 -0.87 -0.09 8.24
N ALA A 168 -0.95 1.16 7.82
CA ALA A 168 -2.02 2.06 8.24
C ALA A 168 -3.33 1.74 7.50
N HIS A 169 -4.45 1.79 8.23
CA HIS A 169 -5.80 1.52 7.75
C HIS A 169 -6.66 2.79 7.72
N LYS A 170 -6.13 3.93 8.17
CA LYS A 170 -6.83 5.22 8.18
C LYS A 170 -6.83 5.90 6.81
N VAL A 171 -7.54 5.30 5.85
CA VAL A 171 -7.72 5.84 4.50
C VAL A 171 -8.37 7.23 4.57
N GLN A 172 -7.75 8.21 3.94
CA GLN A 172 -8.14 9.61 3.93
C GLN A 172 -8.89 10.00 2.65
N VAL A 173 -9.59 11.12 2.72
CA VAL A 173 -10.16 11.80 1.55
C VAL A 173 -9.07 12.26 0.58
N LYS A 174 -9.42 12.39 -0.71
CA LYS A 174 -8.50 12.75 -1.81
C LYS A 174 -7.76 14.08 -1.61
N GLU A 175 -8.32 15.01 -0.84
CA GLU A 175 -7.72 16.31 -0.54
C GLU A 175 -6.51 16.18 0.38
N LYS A 176 -6.46 15.13 1.20
CA LYS A 176 -5.35 14.85 2.12
C LYS A 176 -4.32 13.88 1.54
N ALA A 177 -4.55 13.37 0.33
CA ALA A 177 -3.63 12.44 -0.30
C ALA A 177 -2.26 13.10 -0.55
N VAL A 178 -1.19 12.33 -0.43
CA VAL A 178 0.17 12.81 -0.71
C VAL A 178 0.30 13.20 -2.18
N ARG A 179 0.56 14.49 -2.43
CA ARG A 179 0.73 15.06 -3.79
C ARG A 179 2.12 15.60 -4.08
N ARG A 180 2.95 15.79 -3.06
CA ARG A 180 4.29 16.35 -3.22
C ARG A 180 5.26 15.24 -3.60
N CYS A 181 5.77 15.26 -4.84
CA CYS A 181 6.70 14.25 -5.33
C CYS A 181 7.92 14.04 -4.41
N VAL A 182 8.38 15.10 -3.76
CA VAL A 182 9.53 15.09 -2.85
C VAL A 182 9.33 14.22 -1.60
N GLU A 183 8.10 13.92 -1.19
CA GLU A 183 7.83 13.03 -0.05
C GLU A 183 8.35 11.62 -0.35
N CYS A 184 8.25 11.16 -1.59
CA CYS A 184 8.69 9.82 -1.99
C CYS A 184 10.06 9.85 -2.71
N HIS A 185 10.37 10.93 -3.42
CA HIS A 185 11.59 11.07 -4.22
C HIS A 185 12.77 11.77 -3.49
N SER A 186 12.66 12.02 -2.18
CA SER A 186 13.78 12.52 -1.37
C SER A 186 14.54 11.40 -0.66
N GLN A 187 15.71 11.72 -0.09
CA GLN A 187 16.47 10.77 0.72
C GLN A 187 15.69 10.31 1.95
N ASN A 188 14.89 11.19 2.56
CA ASN A 188 13.97 10.83 3.63
C ASN A 188 12.62 10.42 3.02
N SER A 189 12.67 9.36 2.21
CA SER A 189 11.51 8.89 1.45
C SER A 189 10.46 8.31 2.37
N LEU A 190 9.21 8.75 2.19
CA LEU A 190 8.04 8.18 2.85
C LEU A 190 7.97 6.66 2.65
N LEU A 191 8.32 6.19 1.46
CA LEU A 191 8.23 4.77 1.08
C LEU A 191 9.07 3.86 2.00
N MET A 192 10.09 4.39 2.66
CA MET A 192 10.90 3.65 3.63
C MET A 192 10.17 3.40 4.96
N ALA A 193 9.23 4.28 5.31
CA ALA A 193 8.41 4.13 6.50
C ALA A 193 7.12 3.32 6.23
N THR A 194 6.81 3.04 4.96
CA THR A 194 5.56 2.41 4.53
C THR A 194 5.82 1.18 3.65
N LEU A 195 5.87 1.33 2.32
CA LEU A 195 6.00 0.23 1.34
C LEU A 195 7.18 -0.71 1.61
N TYR A 196 8.36 -0.15 1.92
CA TYR A 196 9.60 -0.91 2.11
C TYR A 196 9.95 -1.15 3.59
N LYS A 197 9.03 -0.89 4.52
CA LYS A 197 9.27 -0.97 5.97
C LYS A 197 9.80 -2.34 6.42
N PHE A 198 9.32 -3.42 5.83
CA PHE A 198 9.77 -4.78 6.14
C PHE A 198 11.20 -5.05 5.63
N GLU A 199 11.52 -4.60 4.42
CA GLU A 199 12.84 -4.83 3.83
C GLU A 199 13.95 -3.97 4.44
N THR A 200 13.59 -2.81 5.01
CA THR A 200 14.55 -1.91 5.69
C THR A 200 15.23 -2.51 6.91
N ALA A 201 14.62 -3.51 7.55
CA ALA A 201 15.21 -4.21 8.68
C ALA A 201 16.32 -5.19 8.23
N GLU A 202 16.21 -5.75 7.03
CA GLU A 202 17.05 -6.87 6.58
C GLU A 202 18.19 -6.45 5.62
N LYS A 203 18.05 -5.37 4.86
CA LYS A 203 18.99 -5.00 3.79
C LYS A 203 19.65 -3.63 3.99
N ARG A 204 20.57 -3.48 4.96
CA ARG A 204 21.34 -2.23 5.12
C ARG A 204 22.67 -2.23 4.34
N ASN A 205 22.83 -1.18 3.52
CA ASN A 205 24.03 -0.67 2.82
C ASN A 205 24.64 -1.53 1.69
N LYS A 206 24.21 -1.25 0.45
CA LYS A 206 25.00 -1.53 -0.76
C LYS A 206 25.75 -0.27 -1.21
N LEU A 207 27.08 -0.32 -1.21
CA LEU A 207 27.99 0.58 -1.97
C LEU A 207 27.77 2.10 -1.84
N GLY A 208 27.32 2.59 -0.67
CA GLY A 208 27.18 4.02 -0.39
C GLY A 208 25.94 4.70 -1.00
N PHE A 209 24.94 3.93 -1.43
CA PHE A 209 23.64 4.46 -1.87
C PHE A 209 22.70 4.73 -0.69
N PHE A 210 22.00 5.87 -0.73
CA PHE A 210 20.85 6.12 0.15
C PHE A 210 19.67 5.22 -0.27
N ASN A 211 18.87 4.79 0.71
CA ASN A 211 17.71 3.92 0.52
C ASN A 211 17.99 2.70 -0.37
N ALA A 212 19.11 2.01 -0.12
CA ALA A 212 19.58 0.90 -0.95
C ALA A 212 18.57 -0.25 -1.09
N THR A 213 17.63 -0.38 -0.16
CA THR A 213 16.50 -1.30 -0.23
C THR A 213 15.53 -0.96 -1.37
N ILE A 214 15.26 0.32 -1.63
CA ILE A 214 14.45 0.70 -2.80
C ILE A 214 15.24 0.37 -4.08
N LEU A 215 16.55 0.63 -4.07
CA LEU A 215 17.43 0.45 -5.23
C LEU A 215 17.49 -0.99 -5.74
N THR A 216 17.29 -2.00 -4.89
CA THR A 216 17.29 -3.39 -5.36
C THR A 216 16.21 -3.66 -6.39
N ASP A 217 15.09 -2.97 -6.24
CA ASP A 217 13.92 -3.18 -7.07
C ASP A 217 13.77 -2.04 -8.09
N HIS A 218 13.92 -0.79 -7.67
CA HIS A 218 13.73 0.39 -8.52
C HIS A 218 14.67 1.55 -8.16
N TYR A 219 15.19 2.24 -9.19
CA TYR A 219 15.92 3.49 -8.99
C TYR A 219 14.94 4.68 -8.90
N ILE A 220 14.88 5.33 -7.74
CA ILE A 220 14.12 6.56 -7.52
C ILE A 220 15.08 7.75 -7.47
N ILE A 221 14.92 8.66 -8.45
CA ILE A 221 15.71 9.90 -8.54
C ILE A 221 15.58 10.68 -7.23
N GLY A 222 16.71 11.08 -6.66
CA GLY A 222 16.79 11.82 -5.40
C GLY A 222 16.85 10.92 -4.16
N ALA A 223 15.97 9.92 -4.06
CA ALA A 223 15.94 8.97 -2.95
C ALA A 223 17.15 8.01 -2.96
N ASN A 224 17.63 7.62 -4.14
CA ASN A 224 18.75 6.70 -4.31
C ASN A 224 20.05 7.39 -4.75
N ARG A 225 20.35 8.58 -4.23
CA ARG A 225 21.65 9.22 -4.48
C ARG A 225 22.80 8.37 -3.92
N ASN A 226 23.97 8.48 -4.51
CA ASN A 226 25.19 7.86 -3.97
C ASN A 226 26.05 8.90 -3.26
N TYR A 227 26.50 8.59 -2.06
CA TYR A 227 27.32 9.49 -1.24
C TYR A 227 28.64 9.84 -1.94
N TYR A 228 29.37 8.85 -2.46
CA TYR A 228 30.67 9.07 -3.10
C TYR A 228 30.54 9.90 -4.37
N LEU A 229 29.52 9.65 -5.19
CA LEU A 229 29.26 10.46 -6.38
C LEU A 229 28.90 11.91 -6.04
N ASN A 230 28.16 12.13 -4.94
CA ASN A 230 27.86 13.48 -4.47
C ASN A 230 29.15 14.23 -4.06
N VAL A 231 30.02 13.57 -3.29
CA VAL A 231 31.30 14.15 -2.86
C VAL A 231 32.20 14.44 -4.07
N ALA A 232 32.34 13.48 -4.99
CA ALA A 232 33.12 13.67 -6.22
C ALA A 232 32.59 14.85 -7.06
N SER A 233 31.27 14.99 -7.17
CA SER A 233 30.65 16.10 -7.90
C SER A 233 30.98 17.46 -7.27
N LEU A 234 30.95 17.55 -5.93
CA LEU A 234 31.35 18.77 -5.21
C LEU A 234 32.83 19.11 -5.39
N ILE A 235 33.70 18.09 -5.37
CA ILE A 235 35.14 18.26 -5.60
C ILE A 235 35.40 18.79 -7.02
N ILE A 236 34.78 18.17 -8.04
CA ILE A 236 34.92 18.60 -9.43
C ILE A 236 34.40 20.03 -9.60
N PHE A 237 33.23 20.35 -9.02
CA PHE A 237 32.69 21.70 -9.06
C PHE A 237 33.63 22.73 -8.42
N GLY A 238 34.23 22.40 -7.27
CA GLY A 238 35.24 23.22 -6.62
C GLY A 238 36.47 23.47 -7.50
N PHE A 239 36.98 22.44 -8.18
CA PHE A 239 38.10 22.58 -9.12
C PHE A 239 37.75 23.45 -10.34
N VAL A 240 36.54 23.35 -10.87
CA VAL A 240 36.07 24.20 -11.97
C VAL A 240 36.04 25.67 -11.54
N LEU A 241 35.46 25.98 -10.37
CA LEU A 241 35.46 27.33 -9.82
C LEU A 241 36.86 27.88 -9.57
N LEU A 242 37.76 27.04 -9.06
CA LEU A 242 39.17 27.39 -8.85
C LEU A 242 39.84 27.73 -10.18
N GLY A 243 39.66 26.90 -11.21
CA GLY A 243 40.20 27.13 -12.55
C GLY A 243 39.69 28.43 -13.17
N ILE A 244 38.40 28.73 -13.04
CA ILE A 244 37.79 30.00 -13.49
C ILE A 244 38.42 31.18 -12.74
N THR A 245 38.60 31.07 -11.42
CA THR A 245 39.17 32.12 -10.58
C THR A 245 40.62 32.39 -10.95
N ILE A 246 41.43 31.34 -11.10
CA ILE A 246 42.83 31.44 -11.53
C ILE A 246 42.91 32.10 -12.91
N HIS A 247 42.09 31.66 -13.87
CA HIS A 247 42.04 32.28 -15.20
C HIS A 247 41.66 33.76 -15.09
N ALA A 248 40.68 34.12 -14.28
CA ALA A 248 40.25 35.51 -14.11
C ALA A 248 41.37 36.38 -13.52
N ILE A 249 42.08 35.89 -12.50
CA ILE A 249 43.22 36.59 -11.88
C ILE A 249 44.35 36.78 -12.89
N ILE A 250 44.74 35.72 -13.61
CA ILE A 250 45.78 35.80 -14.65
C ILE A 250 45.40 36.87 -15.68
N ARG A 251 44.15 36.86 -16.16
CA ARG A 251 43.67 37.83 -17.15
C ARG A 251 43.73 39.29 -16.65
N ILE A 252 43.50 39.52 -15.36
CA ILE A 252 43.62 40.87 -14.75
C ILE A 252 45.09 41.27 -14.63
N MET A 253 45.98 40.36 -14.26
CA MET A 253 47.40 40.64 -14.09
C MET A 253 48.16 40.80 -15.41
N THR A 254 47.71 40.16 -16.50
CA THR A 254 48.32 40.27 -17.84
C THR A 254 47.72 41.41 -18.68
N LYS A 255 46.83 42.21 -18.11
CA LYS A 255 46.31 43.46 -18.70
C LYS A 255 47.10 44.64 -18.16
#